data_AF-A0A970UCS0-F1
#
_entry.id   AF-A0A970UCS0-F1
#
_cell.length_a   1.000
_cell.length_b   1.000
_cell.length_c   1.000
_cell.angle_alpha   90.00
_cell.angle_beta   90.00
_cell.angle_gamma   90.00
#
_symmetry.space_group_name_H-M   'P 1'
#
loop_
_entity.id
_entity.type
_entity.pdbx_description
1 polymer ?
#
loop_
_entity_poly.entity_id
_entity_poly.type
_entity_poly.pdbx_seq_one_letter_code
_entity_poly.pdbx_strand_id
1 'polypeptide(L)'
;MEKRMLITALIFVALMGAATGCEPSMEKDARELAALQMQKSDKIRSLLACNDSIGKMNLLEEIRTMEIRFDLHFKSCQKKYNAPAEWAAFEKAFSSHLSKDKKEH
;
A
#
# COMPACT_ATOMS: atom_id res chain seq x y z
N MET A 1 31.08 11.17 42.63
CA MET A 1 30.43 12.04 41.61
C MET A 1 30.40 11.31 40.26
N GLU A 2 29.73 10.15 40.14
CA GLU A 2 29.76 9.36 38.89
C GLU A 2 28.40 8.76 38.48
N LYS A 3 27.34 8.99 39.25
CA LYS A 3 26.01 8.41 38.96
C LYS A 3 25.02 9.41 38.32
N ARG A 4 25.50 10.58 37.90
CA ARG A 4 24.63 11.64 37.32
C ARG A 4 24.74 11.79 35.80
N MET A 5 25.73 11.18 35.15
CA MET A 5 25.87 11.27 33.69
C MET A 5 25.16 10.16 32.91
N LEU A 6 24.82 9.04 33.55
CA LEU A 6 24.19 7.89 32.87
C LEU A 6 22.67 8.04 32.70
N ILE A 7 22.02 8.88 33.50
CA ILE A 7 20.57 9.08 33.43
C ILE A 7 20.21 10.02 32.27
N THR A 8 21.07 10.98 31.93
CA THR A 8 20.79 11.94 30.85
C THR A 8 20.97 11.34 29.44
N ALA A 9 21.73 10.26 29.30
CA ALA A 9 21.91 9.57 28.01
C ALA A 9 20.70 8.70 27.63
N LEU A 10 20.00 8.12 28.61
CA LEU A 10 18.83 7.28 28.36
C LEU A 10 17.57 8.07 27.99
N ILE A 11 17.51 9.36 28.33
CA ILE A 11 16.37 10.22 27.96
C ILE A 11 16.48 10.69 26.51
N PHE A 12 17.69 10.78 25.93
CA PHE A 12 17.86 11.24 24.55
C PHE A 12 17.64 10.16 23.48
N VAL A 13 17.73 8.87 23.84
CA VAL A 13 17.37 7.78 22.92
C VAL A 13 15.86 7.68 22.72
N ALA A 14 15.06 8.24 23.63
CA ALA A 14 13.60 8.31 23.48
C ALA A 14 13.12 9.41 22.51
N LEU A 15 13.98 10.35 22.12
CA LEU A 15 13.63 11.49 21.25
C LEU A 15 14.10 11.36 19.79
N MET A 16 14.93 10.36 19.47
CA MET A 16 15.49 10.17 18.12
C MET A 16 14.86 9.01 17.32
N GLY A 17 13.85 8.31 17.86
CA GLY A 17 13.12 7.27 17.14
C GLY A 17 11.89 7.75 16.36
N ALA A 18 11.47 9.00 16.55
CA ALA A 18 10.26 9.57 15.92
C ALA A 18 10.51 10.19 14.53
N ALA A 19 11.55 9.74 13.83
CA ALA A 19 11.87 10.17 12.46
C ALA A 19 11.76 9.04 11.43
N THR A 20 11.15 7.90 11.77
CA THR A 20 10.64 6.98 10.75
C THR A 20 9.27 7.51 10.32
N GLY A 21 9.22 8.11 9.14
CA GLY A 21 8.03 8.76 8.59
C GLY A 21 6.76 7.98 8.90
N CYS A 22 5.98 8.47 9.85
CA CYS A 22 4.68 7.93 10.17
C CYS A 22 3.77 8.35 9.02
N GLU A 23 3.79 7.54 7.97
CA GLU A 23 2.93 7.78 6.83
C GLU A 23 1.48 7.80 7.32
N PRO A 24 0.68 8.82 6.97
CA PRO A 24 -0.71 8.87 7.41
C PRO A 24 -1.38 7.54 7.07
N SER A 25 -2.16 6.98 8.00
CA SER A 25 -2.76 5.65 7.79
C SER A 25 -3.55 5.55 6.46
N MET A 26 -4.09 6.66 5.98
CA MET A 26 -4.75 6.77 4.67
C MET A 26 -3.81 6.60 3.48
N GLU A 27 -2.63 7.20 3.52
CA GLU A 27 -1.64 7.09 2.44
C GLU A 27 -1.13 5.64 2.35
N LYS A 28 -0.93 5.00 3.51
CA LYS A 28 -0.58 3.57 3.56
C LYS A 28 -1.67 2.70 2.91
N ASP A 29 -2.92 2.87 3.32
CA ASP A 29 -4.05 2.10 2.76
C ASP A 29 -4.20 2.35 1.25
N ALA A 30 -4.04 3.61 0.82
CA ALA A 30 -4.09 4.01 -0.58
C ALA A 30 -2.96 3.38 -1.41
N ARG A 31 -1.73 3.34 -0.87
CA ARG A 31 -0.58 2.69 -1.49
C ARG A 31 -0.78 1.19 -1.62
N GLU A 32 -1.23 0.52 -0.56
CA GLU A 32 -1.48 -0.93 -0.57
C GLU A 32 -2.53 -1.30 -1.62
N LEU A 33 -3.62 -0.54 -1.69
CA LEU A 33 -4.66 -0.77 -2.69
C LEU A 33 -4.16 -0.49 -4.12
N ALA A 34 -3.38 0.58 -4.32
CA ALA A 34 -2.77 0.89 -5.62
C ALA A 34 -1.82 -0.21 -6.08
N ALA A 35 -0.98 -0.73 -5.17
CA ALA A 35 -0.07 -1.84 -5.45
C ALA A 35 -0.81 -3.11 -5.89
N LEU A 36 -1.94 -3.44 -5.25
CA LEU A 36 -2.77 -4.58 -5.67
C LEU A 36 -3.33 -4.41 -7.09
N GLN A 37 -3.81 -3.21 -7.43
CA GLN A 37 -4.32 -2.93 -8.77
C GLN A 37 -3.22 -2.99 -9.84
N MET A 38 -2.02 -2.53 -9.50
CA MET A 38 -0.86 -2.62 -10.39
C MET A 38 -0.41 -4.05 -10.61
N GLN A 39 -0.25 -4.84 -9.54
CA GLN A 39 0.07 -6.27 -9.65
C GLN A 39 -0.96 -7.02 -10.50
N LYS A 40 -2.26 -6.71 -10.34
CA LYS A 40 -3.31 -7.27 -11.18
C LYS A 40 -3.09 -6.91 -12.66
N SER A 41 -2.81 -5.64 -12.94
CA SER A 41 -2.55 -5.16 -14.30
C SER A 41 -1.34 -5.87 -14.93
N ASP A 42 -0.29 -6.13 -14.15
CA ASP A 42 0.90 -6.85 -14.59
C ASP A 42 0.59 -8.31 -14.90
N LYS A 43 -0.21 -8.97 -14.06
CA LYS A 43 -0.66 -10.34 -14.32
C LYS A 43 -1.56 -10.43 -15.55
N ILE A 44 -2.42 -9.44 -15.79
CA ILE A 44 -3.20 -9.36 -17.02
C ILE A 44 -2.27 -9.21 -18.24
N ARG A 45 -1.23 -8.38 -18.16
CA ARG A 45 -0.24 -8.27 -19.25
C ARG A 45 0.47 -9.61 -19.50
N SER A 46 0.89 -10.30 -18.44
CA SER A 46 1.47 -11.63 -18.54
C SER A 46 0.50 -12.67 -19.13
N LEU A 47 -0.78 -12.59 -18.79
CA LEU A 47 -1.83 -13.45 -19.35
C LEU A 47 -1.98 -13.24 -20.86
N LEU A 48 -2.00 -11.97 -21.29
CA LEU A 48 -2.10 -11.61 -22.71
C LEU A 48 -0.87 -12.05 -23.51
N ALA A 49 0.31 -12.07 -22.90
CA ALA A 49 1.54 -12.55 -23.51
C ALA A 49 1.73 -14.08 -23.44
N CYS A 50 0.94 -14.77 -22.63
CA CYS A 50 1.05 -16.21 -22.44
C CYS A 50 0.43 -16.96 -23.62
N ASN A 51 1.14 -17.97 -24.15
CA ASN A 51 0.67 -18.81 -25.26
C ASN A 51 0.23 -20.21 -24.82
N ASP A 52 0.62 -20.63 -23.62
CA ASP A 52 0.30 -21.94 -23.04
C ASP A 52 -1.02 -21.90 -22.26
N SER A 53 -1.88 -22.91 -22.47
CA SER A 53 -3.18 -23.01 -21.80
C SER A 53 -3.06 -23.24 -20.29
N ILE A 54 -2.05 -23.97 -19.82
CA ILE A 54 -1.87 -24.24 -18.39
C ILE A 54 -1.46 -22.96 -17.67
N GLY A 55 -0.47 -22.24 -18.22
CA GLY A 55 -0.02 -20.94 -17.74
C GLY A 55 -1.13 -19.90 -17.74
N LYS A 56 -2.00 -19.89 -18.75
CA LYS A 56 -3.19 -19.03 -18.77
C LYS A 56 -4.13 -19.33 -17.61
N MET A 57 -4.41 -20.61 -17.33
CA MET A 57 -5.29 -21.00 -16.22
C MET A 57 -4.70 -20.56 -14.87
N ASN A 58 -3.40 -20.76 -14.64
CA ASN A 58 -2.74 -20.31 -13.42
C ASN A 58 -2.79 -18.79 -13.25
N LEU A 59 -2.51 -18.03 -14.32
CA LEU A 59 -2.59 -16.57 -14.31
C LEU A 59 -4.02 -16.07 -14.04
N LEU A 60 -5.03 -16.73 -14.60
CA LEU A 60 -6.43 -16.40 -14.32
C LEU A 60 -6.81 -16.62 -12.85
N GLU A 61 -6.33 -17.70 -12.23
CA GLU A 61 -6.56 -17.97 -10.81
C GLU A 61 -5.87 -16.93 -9.90
N GLU A 62 -4.64 -16.54 -10.24
CA GLU A 62 -3.93 -15.47 -9.54
C GLU A 62 -4.64 -14.12 -9.68
N ILE A 63 -5.09 -13.76 -10.89
CA ILE A 63 -5.86 -12.52 -11.13
C ILE A 63 -7.13 -12.53 -10.29
N ARG A 64 -7.88 -13.64 -10.28
CA ARG A 64 -9.10 -13.77 -9.48
C ARG A 64 -8.82 -13.60 -7.99
N THR A 65 -7.73 -14.18 -7.50
CA THR A 65 -7.31 -14.04 -6.09
C THR A 65 -6.98 -12.59 -5.76
N MET A 66 -6.30 -11.87 -6.67
CA MET A 66 -6.00 -10.45 -6.51
C MET A 66 -7.26 -9.59 -6.51
N GLU A 67 -8.25 -9.89 -7.36
CA GLU A 67 -9.53 -9.17 -7.40
C GLU A 67 -10.30 -9.31 -6.10
N ILE A 68 -10.34 -10.52 -5.53
CA ILE A 68 -10.96 -10.75 -4.22
C ILE A 68 -10.26 -9.92 -3.14
N ARG A 69 -8.91 -9.92 -3.11
CA ARG A 69 -8.14 -9.12 -2.14
C ARG A 69 -8.37 -7.63 -2.31
N PHE A 70 -8.40 -7.15 -3.55
CA PHE A 70 -8.68 -5.74 -3.87
C PHE A 70 -10.07 -5.34 -3.37
N ASP A 71 -11.11 -6.11 -3.70
CA ASP A 71 -12.50 -5.80 -3.30
C ASP A 71 -12.67 -5.78 -1.78
N LEU A 72 -12.06 -6.74 -1.07
CA LEU A 72 -12.07 -6.79 0.39
C LEU A 72 -11.38 -5.57 1.00
N HIS A 73 -10.19 -5.21 0.51
CA HIS A 73 -9.45 -4.06 1.02
C HIS A 73 -10.18 -2.75 0.68
N PHE A 74 -10.67 -2.59 -0.54
CA PHE A 74 -11.44 -1.43 -0.97
C PHE A 74 -12.69 -1.20 -0.11
N LYS A 75 -13.46 -2.26 0.17
CA LYS A 75 -14.62 -2.20 1.08
C LYS A 75 -14.21 -1.84 2.51
N SER A 76 -13.05 -2.30 2.97
CA SER A 76 -12.50 -1.91 4.27
C SER A 76 -12.19 -0.41 4.31
N CYS A 77 -11.52 0.11 3.27
CA CYS A 77 -11.22 1.53 3.12
C CYS A 77 -12.50 2.37 3.05
N GLN A 78 -13.51 1.95 2.29
CA GLN A 78 -14.80 2.65 2.22
C GLN A 78 -15.51 2.74 3.57
N LYS A 79 -15.45 1.67 4.37
CA LYS A 79 -16.03 1.67 5.72
C LYS A 79 -15.24 2.57 6.67
N LYS A 80 -13.92 2.61 6.53
CA LYS A 80 -13.00 3.40 7.37
C LYS A 80 -13.05 4.89 7.05
N TYR A 81 -13.11 5.25 5.78
CA TYR A 81 -13.14 6.62 5.25
C TYR A 81 -14.54 6.93 4.69
N ASN A 82 -15.56 6.82 5.55
CA ASN A 82 -16.96 6.92 5.12
C ASN A 82 -17.44 8.38 4.95
N ALA A 83 -16.73 9.34 5.55
CA ALA A 83 -17.05 10.75 5.43
C ALA A 83 -16.64 11.24 4.03
N PRO A 84 -17.47 12.03 3.33
CA PRO A 84 -17.16 12.46 1.96
C PRO A 84 -15.78 13.14 1.79
N ALA A 85 -15.37 13.95 2.76
CA ALA A 85 -14.06 14.63 2.73
C ALA A 85 -12.89 13.65 2.90
N GLU A 86 -13.03 12.64 3.76
CA GLU A 86 -12.00 11.62 3.98
C GLU A 86 -11.90 10.67 2.79
N TRP A 87 -13.06 10.28 2.22
CA TRP A 87 -13.10 9.46 1.00
C TRP A 87 -12.43 10.18 -0.17
N ALA A 88 -12.74 11.46 -0.38
CA ALA A 88 -12.12 12.25 -1.44
C ALA A 88 -10.59 12.39 -1.26
N ALA A 89 -10.13 12.51 -0.01
CA ALA A 89 -8.69 12.53 0.30
C ALA A 89 -8.05 11.17 0.00
N PHE A 90 -8.70 10.07 0.36
CA PHE A 90 -8.26 8.72 0.05
C PHE A 90 -8.19 8.46 -1.47
N GLU A 91 -9.24 8.80 -2.22
CA GLU A 91 -9.28 8.64 -3.68
C GLU A 91 -8.16 9.42 -4.37
N LYS A 92 -7.85 10.63 -3.87
CA LYS A 92 -6.74 11.44 -4.36
C LYS A 92 -5.39 10.79 -4.08
N ALA A 93 -5.17 10.29 -2.87
CA ALA A 93 -3.96 9.56 -2.49
C ALA A 93 -3.77 8.30 -3.35
N PHE A 94 -4.84 7.50 -3.50
CA PHE A 94 -4.87 6.30 -4.31
C PHE A 94 -4.52 6.59 -5.77
N SER A 95 -5.15 7.61 -6.37
CA SER A 95 -4.91 8.02 -7.75
C SER A 95 -3.48 8.53 -7.97
N SER A 96 -2.91 9.21 -6.96
CA SER A 96 -1.52 9.66 -6.97
C SER A 96 -0.55 8.47 -7.05
N HIS A 97 -0.78 7.41 -6.26
CA HIS A 97 0.05 6.21 -6.31
C HIS A 97 -0.06 5.44 -7.62
N LEU A 98 -1.26 5.32 -8.21
CA LEU A 98 -1.43 4.72 -9.54
C LEU A 98 -0.67 5.47 -10.66
N SER A 99 -0.34 6.75 -10.44
CA SER A 99 0.29 7.61 -11.43
C SER A 99 1.80 7.73 -11.26
N LYS A 100 2.33 7.53 -10.04
CA LYS A 100 3.77 7.64 -9.73
C LYS A 100 4.57 6.50 -10.35
N ASP A 101 4.08 5.27 -10.25
CA ASP A 101 4.80 4.10 -10.75
C ASP A 101 4.78 3.97 -12.29
N LYS A 102 4.01 4.82 -13.00
CA LYS A 102 4.09 4.96 -14.46
C LYS A 102 5.32 5.75 -14.94
N LYS A 103 6.03 6.44 -14.05
CA LYS A 103 7.19 7.28 -14.40
C LYS A 103 8.54 6.59 -14.16
N GLU A 104 8.55 5.44 -13.52
CA GLU A 104 9.78 4.71 -13.16
C GLU A 104 10.04 3.47 -14.05
N HIS A 105 9.23 3.26 -15.08
CA HIS A 105 9.39 2.25 -16.13
C HIS A 105 9.36 2.87 -17.52
#